data_AF-A0A147F2U8-F1
#
_entry.id   AF-A0A147F2U8-F1
#
_cell.length_a   1.000
_cell.length_b   1.000
_cell.length_c   1.000
_cell.angle_alpha   90.00
_cell.angle_beta   90.00
_cell.angle_gamma   90.00
#
_symmetry.space_group_name_H-M   'P 1'
#
loop_
_entity.id
_entity.type
_entity.pdbx_description
1 polymer ?
#
loop_
_entity_poly.entity_id
_entity_poly.type
_entity_poly.pdbx_seq_one_letter_code
_entity_poly.pdbx_strand_id
1 'polypeptide(L)'
;MRPRDVVDYADLYHRASVVIASGAMHVDLTVDRVAERTGVTRRQLERAFAAHGRSPGQMLREERLRLARMFLAADPDFSLASVAKLSGFPSERSLAHALAP
;
A
#
# COMPACT_ATOMS: atom_id res chain seq x y z
N MET A 1 -26.18 2.07 26.16
CA MET A 1 -25.07 2.91 25.64
C MET A 1 -23.97 1.97 25.20
N ARG A 2 -23.77 1.74 23.89
CA ARG A 2 -22.63 0.92 23.44
C ARG A 2 -21.34 1.67 23.78
N PRO A 3 -20.33 1.03 24.39
CA PRO A 3 -19.03 1.68 24.57
C PRO A 3 -18.56 2.14 23.19
N ARG A 4 -18.10 3.40 23.08
CA ARG A 4 -17.48 3.90 21.84
C ARG A 4 -16.41 2.89 21.44
N ASP A 5 -16.54 2.29 20.26
CA ASP A 5 -15.61 1.29 19.73
C ASP A 5 -14.17 1.83 19.85
N VAL A 6 -13.45 1.37 20.88
CA VAL A 6 -12.05 1.71 21.05
C VAL A 6 -11.33 0.93 19.97
N VAL A 7 -10.88 1.64 18.93
CA VAL A 7 -10.06 1.04 17.87
C VAL A 7 -8.74 0.63 18.50
N ASP A 8 -8.49 -0.67 18.52
CA ASP A 8 -7.15 -1.20 18.76
C ASP A 8 -6.27 -0.87 17.55
N TYR A 9 -5.41 0.13 17.70
CA TYR A 9 -4.55 0.60 16.63
C TYR A 9 -3.42 -0.38 16.30
N ALA A 10 -3.03 -1.28 17.22
CA ALA A 10 -2.01 -2.29 16.95
C ALA A 10 -2.60 -3.40 16.07
N ASP A 11 -3.77 -3.92 16.43
CA ASP A 11 -4.50 -4.88 15.59
C ASP A 11 -4.85 -4.29 14.22
N LEU A 12 -5.38 -3.05 14.20
CA LEU A 12 -5.71 -2.37 12.95
C LEU A 12 -4.47 -2.20 12.05
N TYR A 13 -3.33 -1.81 12.62
CA TYR A 13 -2.07 -1.73 11.87
C TYR A 13 -1.68 -3.08 11.27
N HIS A 14 -1.74 -4.16 12.05
CA HIS A 14 -1.38 -5.48 11.59
C HIS A 14 -2.29 -5.96 10.44
N ARG A 15 -3.61 -5.88 10.63
CA ARG A 15 -4.58 -6.29 9.59
C ARG A 15 -4.45 -5.47 8.32
N ALA A 16 -4.31 -4.15 8.42
CA ALA A 16 -4.11 -3.30 7.26
C ALA A 16 -2.78 -3.57 6.54
N SER A 17 -1.72 -3.88 7.29
CA SER A 17 -0.43 -4.28 6.74
C SER A 17 -0.54 -5.54 5.90
N VAL A 18 -1.31 -6.54 6.37
CA VAL A 18 -1.60 -7.77 5.60
C VAL A 18 -2.35 -7.45 4.32
N VAL A 19 -3.39 -6.61 4.39
CA VAL A 19 -4.18 -6.21 3.20
C VAL A 19 -3.30 -5.50 2.16
N ILE A 20 -2.40 -4.63 2.60
CA ILE A 20 -1.45 -3.95 1.71
C ILE A 20 -0.48 -4.96 1.08
N ALA A 21 0.18 -5.78 1.90
CA ALA A 21 1.17 -6.75 1.44
C ALA A 21 0.59 -7.74 0.42
N SER A 22 -0.63 -8.24 0.65
CA SER A 22 -1.25 -9.23 -0.23
C SER A 22 -1.84 -8.62 -1.51
N GLY A 23 -2.05 -7.30 -1.55
CA GLY A 23 -2.84 -6.66 -2.61
C GLY A 23 -2.14 -5.52 -3.34
N ALA A 24 -0.90 -5.18 -3.01
CA ALA A 24 -0.20 -4.02 -3.57
C ALA A 24 -0.11 -4.01 -5.10
N MET A 25 -0.04 -5.19 -5.73
CA MET A 25 -0.03 -5.34 -7.20
C MET A 25 -1.30 -4.81 -7.88
N HIS A 26 -2.41 -4.68 -7.14
CA HIS A 26 -3.65 -4.16 -7.67
C HIS A 26 -3.67 -2.64 -7.61
N VAL A 27 -3.84 -1.99 -8.77
CA VAL A 27 -3.82 -0.53 -8.90
C VAL A 27 -4.99 0.15 -8.17
N ASP A 28 -6.13 -0.53 -8.09
CA ASP A 28 -7.35 -0.08 -7.41
C ASP A 28 -7.26 -0.21 -5.88
N LEU A 29 -6.27 -0.94 -5.36
CA LEU A 29 -5.98 -0.91 -3.93
C LEU A 29 -5.40 0.47 -3.56
N THR A 30 -6.25 1.34 -3.05
CA THR A 30 -5.88 2.65 -2.49
C THR A 30 -5.91 2.60 -0.96
N VAL A 31 -5.37 3.64 -0.31
CA VAL A 31 -5.48 3.80 1.16
C VAL A 31 -6.96 3.79 1.61
N ASP A 32 -7.86 4.37 0.82
CA ASP A 32 -9.30 4.37 1.12
C ASP A 32 -9.89 2.96 0.99
N ARG A 33 -9.50 2.19 -0.03
CA ARG A 33 -9.90 0.78 -0.14
C ARG A 33 -9.35 -0.08 0.99
N VAL A 34 -8.14 0.19 1.50
CA VAL A 34 -7.62 -0.49 2.69
C VAL A 34 -8.46 -0.16 3.91
N ALA A 35 -8.84 1.11 4.10
CA ALA A 35 -9.69 1.54 5.20
C ALA A 35 -11.08 0.86 5.14
N GLU A 36 -11.71 0.86 3.97
CA GLU A 36 -12.97 0.16 3.71
C GLU A 36 -12.88 -1.34 4.03
N ARG A 37 -11.85 -2.03 3.52
CA ARG A 37 -11.64 -3.48 3.74
C ARG A 37 -11.36 -3.83 5.20
N THR A 38 -10.85 -2.87 5.99
CA THR A 38 -10.59 -3.05 7.42
C THR A 38 -11.72 -2.53 8.31
N GLY A 39 -12.80 -2.00 7.72
CA GLY A 39 -13.99 -1.55 8.44
C GLY A 39 -13.78 -0.25 9.23
N VAL A 40 -12.83 0.60 8.83
CA VAL A 40 -12.50 1.84 9.53
C VAL A 40 -12.48 3.04 8.59
N THR A 41 -12.51 4.24 9.17
CA THR A 41 -12.27 5.46 8.40
C THR A 41 -10.80 5.60 8.02
N ARG A 42 -10.52 6.32 6.92
CA ARG A 42 -9.15 6.68 6.53
C ARG A 42 -8.35 7.31 7.68
N ARG A 43 -8.98 8.18 8.47
CA ARG A 43 -8.35 8.85 9.61
C ARG A 43 -7.91 7.88 10.71
N GLN A 44 -8.71 6.85 10.99
CA GLN A 44 -8.34 5.80 11.95
C GLN A 44 -7.18 4.95 11.42
N LEU A 45 -7.21 4.61 10.13
CA LEU A 45 -6.12 3.90 9.47
C LEU A 45 -4.80 4.70 9.52
N GLU A 46 -4.83 5.99 9.18
CA GLU A 46 -3.64 6.86 9.25
C GLU A 46 -3.10 6.96 10.68
N ARG A 47 -3.97 7.02 11.70
CA ARG A 47 -3.55 7.01 13.11
C ARG A 47 -2.88 5.70 13.52
N ALA A 48 -3.42 4.56 13.08
CA ALA A 48 -2.82 3.25 13.36
C ALA A 48 -1.39 3.15 12.81
N PHE A 49 -1.19 3.62 11.58
CA PHE A 49 0.12 3.66 10.95
C PHE A 49 1.05 4.70 11.59
N ALA A 50 0.54 5.89 11.94
CA ALA A 50 1.34 6.93 12.59
C ALA A 50 1.89 6.49 13.95
N ALA A 51 1.15 5.67 14.71
CA ALA A 51 1.64 5.06 15.94
C ALA A 51 2.87 4.14 15.72
N HIS A 52 3.08 3.69 14.48
CA HIS A 52 4.22 2.87 14.04
C HIS A 52 5.22 3.68 13.18
N GLY A 53 5.15 5.02 13.21
CA GLY A 53 6.14 5.90 12.57
C GLY A 53 6.07 5.99 11.05
N ARG A 54 4.97 5.56 10.42
CA ARG A 54 4.81 5.60 8.95
C ARG A 54 3.37 5.90 8.54
N SER A 55 3.11 6.05 7.25
CA SER A 55 1.77 6.19 6.67
C SER A 55 1.36 4.95 5.88
N PRO A 56 0.04 4.68 5.72
CA PRO A 56 -0.43 3.56 4.91
C PRO A 56 -0.03 3.74 3.43
N GLY A 57 0.04 4.98 2.95
CA GLY A 57 0.49 5.29 1.59
C GLY A 57 1.97 5.00 1.37
N GLN A 58 2.82 5.23 2.37
CA GLN A 58 4.24 4.85 2.33
C GLN A 58 4.40 3.34 2.21
N MET A 59 3.68 2.56 3.05
CA MET A 59 3.74 1.10 2.99
C MET A 59 3.26 0.54 1.65
N LEU A 60 2.14 1.04 1.15
CA LEU A 60 1.64 0.63 -0.16
C LEU A 60 2.66 0.95 -1.27
N ARG A 61 3.26 2.14 -1.25
CA ARG A 61 4.29 2.52 -2.24
C ARG A 61 5.54 1.65 -2.15
N GLU A 62 6.02 1.35 -0.94
CA GLU A 62 7.19 0.50 -0.73
C GLU A 62 6.95 -0.92 -1.23
N GLU A 63 5.77 -1.49 -0.95
CA GLU A 63 5.44 -2.84 -1.42
C GLU A 63 5.33 -2.90 -2.95
N ARG A 64 4.72 -1.88 -3.57
CA ARG A 64 4.71 -1.74 -5.03
C ARG A 64 6.11 -1.61 -5.61
N LEU A 65 6.97 -0.82 -4.96
CA LEU A 65 8.36 -0.65 -5.39
C LEU A 65 9.16 -1.96 -5.27
N ARG A 66 8.91 -2.75 -4.22
CA ARG A 66 9.49 -4.09 -4.04
C ARG A 66 9.12 -5.01 -5.21
N LEU A 67 7.84 -5.06 -5.57
CA LEU A 67 7.34 -5.82 -6.72
C LEU A 67 7.96 -5.33 -8.04
N ALA A 68 8.01 -4.01 -8.26
CA ALA A 68 8.60 -3.44 -9.47
C ALA A 68 10.06 -3.84 -9.64
N ARG A 69 10.86 -3.77 -8.56
CA ARG A 69 12.25 -4.21 -8.57
C ARG A 69 12.40 -5.70 -8.86
N MET A 70 11.50 -6.54 -8.34
CA MET A 70 11.48 -7.97 -8.66
C MET A 70 11.22 -8.23 -10.14
N PHE A 71 10.25 -7.54 -10.75
CA PHE A 71 9.95 -7.70 -12.17
C PHE A 71 11.11 -7.22 -13.06
N LEU A 72 11.71 -6.06 -12.76
CA LEU A 72 12.87 -5.56 -13.49
C LEU A 72 14.10 -6.48 -13.37
N ALA A 73 14.27 -7.15 -12.23
CA ALA A 73 15.35 -8.11 -12.04
C ALA A 73 15.09 -9.45 -12.74
N ALA A 74 13.82 -9.82 -12.92
CA ALA A 74 13.44 -11.08 -13.56
C ALA A 74 13.58 -11.04 -15.08
N ASP A 75 13.29 -9.88 -15.71
CA ASP A 75 13.39 -9.69 -17.15
C ASP A 75 13.81 -8.24 -17.49
N PRO A 76 15.03 -8.02 -18.01
CA PRO A 76 15.49 -6.71 -18.46
C PRO A 76 14.69 -6.10 -19.61
N ASP A 77 13.95 -6.90 -20.39
CA ASP A 77 13.18 -6.44 -21.54
C ASP A 77 11.79 -5.90 -21.13
N PHE A 78 11.42 -6.02 -19.85
CA PHE A 78 10.18 -5.42 -19.36
C PHE A 78 10.21 -3.89 -19.45
N SER A 79 9.33 -3.37 -20.30
CA SER A 79 9.07 -1.94 -20.35
C SER A 79 8.61 -1.41 -18.99
N LEU A 80 9.01 -0.17 -18.67
CA LEU A 80 8.63 0.48 -17.42
C LEU A 80 7.10 0.62 -17.27
N ALA A 81 6.38 0.76 -18.37
CA ALA A 81 4.92 0.74 -18.41
C ALA A 81 4.33 -0.63 -18.00
N SER A 82 4.88 -1.73 -18.52
CA SER A 82 4.49 -3.09 -18.13
C SER A 82 4.76 -3.34 -16.66
N VAL A 83 5.95 -2.95 -16.16
CA VAL A 83 6.30 -3.09 -14.74
C VAL A 83 5.36 -2.28 -13.87
N ALA A 84 5.05 -1.03 -14.22
CA ALA A 84 4.12 -0.20 -13.47
C ALA A 84 2.76 -0.90 -13.30
N LYS A 85 2.22 -1.46 -14.39
CA LYS A 85 0.97 -2.22 -14.36
C LYS A 85 1.04 -3.46 -13.45
N LEU A 86 2.10 -4.28 -13.59
CA LEU A 86 2.26 -5.52 -12.83
C LEU A 86 2.52 -5.28 -11.34
N SER A 87 3.15 -4.15 -11.00
CA SER A 87 3.47 -3.78 -9.62
C SER A 87 2.44 -2.84 -8.98
N GLY A 88 1.32 -2.54 -9.67
CA GLY A 88 0.21 -1.76 -9.12
C GLY A 88 0.44 -0.24 -9.10
N PHE A 89 1.47 0.28 -9.75
CA PHE A 89 1.60 1.73 -9.97
C PHE A 89 0.55 2.21 -10.99
N PRO A 90 -0.06 3.40 -10.78
CA PRO A 90 -1.11 3.90 -11.66
C PRO A 90 -0.57 4.39 -13.01
N SER A 91 0.74 4.62 -13.11
CA SER A 91 1.39 5.02 -14.36
C SER A 91 2.87 4.72 -14.32
N GLU A 92 3.47 4.64 -15.52
CA GLU A 92 4.92 4.60 -15.71
C GLU A 92 5.61 5.77 -15.00
N ARG A 93 5.08 6.99 -15.13
CA ARG A 93 5.62 8.19 -14.47
C ARG A 93 5.65 8.04 -12.95
N SER A 94 4.59 7.47 -12.36
CA SER A 94 4.53 7.23 -10.92
C SER A 94 5.57 6.21 -10.46
N LEU A 95 5.80 5.15 -11.26
CA LEU A 95 6.87 4.19 -10.98
C LEU A 95 8.26 4.84 -11.13
N ALA A 96 8.50 5.60 -12.20
CA ALA A 96 9.78 6.29 -12.43
C ALA A 96 10.13 7.22 -11.26
N HIS A 97 9.17 8.00 -10.76
CA HIS A 97 9.34 8.82 -9.56
C HIS A 97 9.59 8.01 -8.29
N ALA A 98 9.15 6.76 -8.22
CA ALA A 98 9.40 5.88 -7.08
C ALA A 98 10.74 5.15 -7.13
N LEU A 99 11.31 4.97 -8.33
CA LEU A 99 12.64 4.40 -8.54
C LEU A 99 13.75 5.44 -8.38
N ALA A 100 13.44 6.73 -8.55
CA ALA A 100 14.39 7.81 -8.35
C ALA A 100 14.94 7.82 -6.91
N PRO A 101 16.26 8.08 -6.73
CA PRO A 101 16.92 8.10 -5.43
C PRO A 101 16.48 9.25 -4.53
#